data_AF-A0A4Q7PP91-F1
#
_entry.id   AF-A0A4Q7PP91-F1
#
_cell.length_a   1.000
_cell.length_b   1.000
_cell.length_c   1.000
_cell.angle_alpha   90.00
_cell.angle_beta   90.00
_cell.angle_gamma   90.00
#
_symmetry.space_group_name_H-M   'P 1'
#
loop_
_entity.id
_entity.type
_entity.pdbx_description
1 polymer ?
#
loop_
_entity_poly.entity_id
_entity_poly.type
_entity_poly.pdbx_seq_one_letter_code
_entity_poly.pdbx_strand_id
1 'polypeptide(L)'
;MPKSYSDQEREYIRKRLKEEAAKCLAQYGVRRTTVDEIVKRVNIPKGTFYLFYKSKELLLFEVIQEQHEIVSRELYQAISGIAGTEFSAEKLTDVIFRFYKMTEKMLVLRLLDLGEVELLVRKLPRETVEEHLQDDTDMIEKMFSVLPVKKEVDIKVISAAFHAIYYATLHKAEIGEEQYDEALRALIYGIVSQVV
;
A
#
# COMPACT_ATOMS: atom_id res chain seq x y z
N MET A 1 -6.87 -10.87 39.01
CA MET A 1 -5.58 -10.74 38.29
C MET A 1 -5.88 -10.60 36.80
N PRO A 2 -5.25 -9.68 36.06
CA PRO A 2 -5.38 -9.66 34.61
C PRO A 2 -4.93 -11.02 34.05
N LYS A 3 -5.66 -11.59 33.09
CA LYS A 3 -5.23 -12.82 32.41
C LYS A 3 -3.84 -12.58 31.83
N SER A 4 -2.87 -13.38 32.27
CA SER A 4 -1.56 -13.42 31.62
C SER A 4 -1.70 -14.27 30.38
N TYR A 5 -1.59 -13.65 29.21
CA TYR A 5 -1.55 -14.35 27.93
C TYR A 5 -0.13 -14.89 27.71
N SER A 6 -0.02 -16.14 27.27
CA SER A 6 1.24 -16.69 26.76
C SER A 6 1.66 -15.98 25.48
N ASP A 7 2.95 -16.09 25.10
CA ASP A 7 3.45 -15.46 23.87
C ASP A 7 2.70 -15.95 22.62
N GLN A 8 2.35 -17.24 22.57
CA GLN A 8 1.56 -17.82 21.48
C GLN A 8 0.14 -17.22 21.41
N GLU A 9 -0.53 -17.04 22.55
CA GLU A 9 -1.85 -16.41 22.58
C GLU A 9 -1.78 -14.94 22.20
N ARG A 10 -0.73 -14.23 22.63
CA ARG A 10 -0.51 -12.83 22.25
C ARG A 10 -0.35 -12.70 20.75
N GLU A 11 0.47 -13.55 20.14
CA GLU A 11 0.69 -13.52 18.69
C GLU A 11 -0.59 -13.86 17.92
N TYR A 12 -1.33 -14.87 18.37
CA TYR A 12 -2.63 -15.21 17.79
C TYR A 12 -3.62 -14.03 17.86
N ILE A 13 -3.74 -13.38 19.02
CA ILE A 13 -4.65 -12.23 19.20
C ILE A 13 -4.20 -11.06 18.33
N ARG A 14 -2.90 -10.75 18.27
CA ARG A 14 -2.36 -9.68 17.42
C ARG A 14 -2.71 -9.93 15.95
N LYS A 15 -2.51 -11.16 15.46
CA LYS A 15 -2.87 -11.55 14.09
C LYS A 15 -4.37 -11.37 13.84
N ARG A 16 -5.23 -11.86 14.73
CA ARG A 16 -6.69 -11.73 14.61
C ARG A 16 -7.14 -10.27 14.63
N LEU A 17 -6.53 -9.42 15.47
CA LEU A 17 -6.78 -7.98 15.51
C LEU A 17 -6.50 -7.33 14.15
N LYS A 18 -5.36 -7.66 13.52
CA LYS A 18 -5.01 -7.16 12.18
C LYS A 18 -5.95 -7.64 11.09
N GLU A 19 -6.28 -8.93 11.08
CA GLU A 19 -7.22 -9.51 10.11
C GLU A 19 -8.61 -8.84 10.18
N GLU A 20 -9.16 -8.68 11.38
CA GLU A 20 -10.49 -8.08 11.54
C GLU A 20 -10.47 -6.56 11.35
N ALA A 21 -9.36 -5.89 11.70
CA ALA A 21 -9.16 -4.49 11.40
C ALA A 21 -9.07 -4.23 9.89
N ALA A 22 -8.38 -5.07 9.12
CA ALA A 22 -8.34 -4.99 7.66
C ALA A 22 -9.74 -5.08 7.05
N LYS A 23 -10.58 -6.02 7.54
CA LYS A 23 -11.98 -6.15 7.11
C LYS A 23 -12.84 -4.94 7.49
N CYS A 24 -12.67 -4.41 8.69
CA CYS A 24 -13.40 -3.22 9.13
C CYS A 24 -13.00 -1.99 8.31
N LEU A 25 -11.70 -1.82 8.09
CA LEU A 25 -11.14 -0.76 7.27
C LEU A 25 -11.68 -0.84 5.83
N ALA A 26 -11.70 -2.05 5.26
CA ALA A 26 -12.29 -2.36 3.98
C ALA A 26 -13.76 -1.95 3.86
N GLN A 27 -14.55 -2.24 4.88
CA GLN A 27 -16.00 -2.08 4.84
C GLN A 27 -16.46 -0.68 5.25
N TYR A 28 -15.74 -0.02 6.16
CA TYR A 28 -16.22 1.15 6.89
C TYR A 28 -15.28 2.37 6.80
N GLY A 29 -14.04 2.20 6.35
CA GLY A 29 -13.00 3.24 6.43
C GLY A 29 -12.49 3.49 7.86
N VAL A 30 -11.57 4.45 8.02
CA VAL A 30 -10.92 4.78 9.30
C VAL A 30 -11.90 5.44 10.27
N ARG A 31 -12.78 6.32 9.78
CA ARG A 31 -13.74 7.07 10.62
C ARG A 31 -14.75 6.18 11.33
N ARG A 32 -15.36 5.23 10.61
CA ARG A 32 -16.46 4.41 11.14
C ARG A 32 -15.98 3.11 11.79
N THR A 33 -14.73 2.72 11.61
CA THR A 33 -14.15 1.59 12.34
C THR A 33 -13.97 1.94 13.82
N THR A 34 -14.45 1.08 14.71
CA THR A 34 -14.37 1.29 16.18
C THR A 34 -13.65 0.14 16.86
N VAL A 35 -13.04 0.41 18.04
CA VAL A 35 -12.43 -0.63 18.87
C VAL A 35 -13.47 -1.68 19.27
N ASP A 36 -14.70 -1.25 19.61
CA ASP A 36 -15.77 -2.15 20.04
C ASP A 36 -16.16 -3.16 18.95
N GLU A 37 -16.20 -2.73 17.69
CA GLU A 37 -16.46 -3.63 16.56
C GLU A 37 -15.32 -4.63 16.34
N ILE A 38 -14.06 -4.17 16.38
CA ILE A 38 -12.90 -5.03 16.19
C ILE A 38 -12.83 -6.09 17.29
N VAL A 39 -12.92 -5.70 18.57
CA VAL A 39 -12.79 -6.64 19.69
C VAL A 39 -13.96 -7.62 19.75
N LYS A 40 -15.15 -7.21 19.31
CA LYS A 40 -16.30 -8.10 19.16
C LYS A 40 -16.04 -9.19 18.11
N ARG A 41 -15.45 -8.84 16.95
CA ARG A 41 -15.09 -9.80 15.89
C ARG A 41 -13.97 -10.75 16.29
N VAL A 42 -13.01 -10.26 17.08
CA VAL A 42 -11.90 -11.07 17.62
C VAL A 42 -12.32 -11.89 18.85
N ASN A 43 -13.49 -11.58 19.45
CA ASN A 43 -14.01 -12.18 20.67
C ASN A 43 -13.08 -11.99 21.88
N ILE A 44 -12.66 -10.75 22.12
CA ILE A 44 -11.85 -10.36 23.28
C ILE A 44 -12.48 -9.18 24.04
N PRO A 45 -12.20 -9.03 25.34
CA PRO A 45 -12.58 -7.83 26.08
C PRO A 45 -11.90 -6.58 25.51
N LYS A 46 -12.60 -5.43 25.56
CA LYS A 46 -12.05 -4.14 25.12
C LYS A 46 -10.74 -3.76 25.84
N GLY A 47 -10.62 -4.08 27.13
CA GLY A 47 -9.40 -3.86 27.89
C GLY A 47 -8.19 -4.63 27.33
N THR A 48 -8.42 -5.82 26.76
CA THR A 48 -7.36 -6.63 26.14
C THR A 48 -6.78 -5.95 24.90
N PHE A 49 -7.60 -5.24 24.10
CA PHE A 49 -7.11 -4.49 22.94
C PHE A 49 -5.96 -3.54 23.30
N TYR A 50 -6.12 -2.81 24.41
CA TYR A 50 -5.14 -1.82 24.86
C TYR A 50 -3.84 -2.44 25.42
N LEU A 51 -3.78 -3.76 25.57
CA LEU A 51 -2.53 -4.48 25.84
C LEU A 51 -1.68 -4.69 24.57
N PHE A 52 -2.27 -4.51 23.38
CA PHE A 52 -1.62 -4.66 22.08
C PHE A 52 -1.44 -3.33 21.35
N TYR A 53 -2.46 -2.47 21.37
CA TYR A 53 -2.45 -1.21 20.63
C TYR A 53 -2.95 -0.05 21.49
N LYS A 54 -2.25 1.08 21.46
CA LYS A 54 -2.66 2.29 22.21
C LYS A 54 -3.91 2.95 21.62
N SER A 55 -4.17 2.77 20.34
CA SER A 55 -5.31 3.33 19.62
C SER A 55 -5.72 2.43 18.45
N LYS A 56 -6.95 2.61 17.95
CA LYS A 56 -7.37 1.96 16.70
C LYS A 56 -6.57 2.49 15.51
N GLU A 57 -6.19 3.77 15.52
CA GLU A 57 -5.44 4.39 14.44
C GLU A 57 -4.07 3.72 14.25
N LEU A 58 -3.38 3.35 15.33
CA LEU A 58 -2.14 2.59 15.26
C LEU A 58 -2.34 1.21 14.62
N LEU A 59 -3.36 0.47 15.03
CA LEU A 59 -3.68 -0.83 14.43
C LEU A 59 -4.03 -0.69 12.94
N LEU A 60 -4.86 0.29 12.59
CA LEU A 60 -5.25 0.53 11.20
C LEU A 60 -4.08 0.94 10.33
N PHE A 61 -3.16 1.75 10.87
CA PHE A 61 -1.94 2.13 10.18
C PHE A 61 -1.00 0.93 9.96
N GLU A 62 -0.76 0.11 10.98
CA GLU A 62 0.04 -1.13 10.82
C GLU A 62 -0.55 -2.05 9.74
N VAL A 63 -1.88 -2.19 9.69
CA VAL A 63 -2.56 -2.96 8.64
C VAL A 63 -2.34 -2.37 7.24
N ILE A 64 -2.37 -1.04 7.11
CA ILE A 64 -2.09 -0.35 5.83
C ILE A 64 -0.64 -0.59 5.41
N GLN A 65 0.31 -0.48 6.34
CA GLN A 65 1.73 -0.72 6.07
C GLN A 65 2.00 -2.16 5.64
N GLU A 66 1.44 -3.15 6.34
CA GLU A 66 1.61 -4.55 5.94
C GLU A 66 1.06 -4.83 4.53
N GLN A 67 -0.09 -4.24 4.18
CA GLN A 67 -0.62 -4.36 2.83
C GLN A 67 0.27 -3.68 1.79
N HIS A 68 0.79 -2.50 2.11
CA HIS A 68 1.75 -1.79 1.25
C HIS A 68 3.00 -2.66 1.00
N GLU A 69 3.62 -3.20 2.05
CA GLU A 69 4.80 -4.06 1.94
C GLU A 69 4.57 -5.31 1.07
N ILE A 70 3.40 -5.94 1.20
CA ILE A 70 3.03 -7.12 0.38
C ILE A 70 2.97 -6.71 -1.08
N VAL A 71 2.26 -5.63 -1.39
CA VAL A 71 2.09 -5.10 -2.76
C VAL A 71 3.44 -4.72 -3.37
N SER A 72 4.28 -4.03 -2.61
CA SER A 72 5.60 -3.61 -3.06
C SER A 72 6.54 -4.79 -3.32
N ARG A 73 6.44 -5.84 -2.49
CA ARG A 73 7.20 -7.09 -2.66
C ARG A 73 6.76 -7.85 -3.91
N GLU A 74 5.45 -7.95 -4.16
CA GLU A 74 4.92 -8.60 -5.36
C GLU A 74 5.38 -7.90 -6.64
N LEU A 75 5.33 -6.56 -6.66
CA LEU A 75 5.83 -5.78 -7.79
C LEU A 75 7.34 -5.99 -8.00
N TYR A 76 8.13 -5.96 -6.93
CA TYR A 76 9.57 -6.20 -7.00
C TYR A 76 9.90 -7.60 -7.57
N GLN A 77 9.18 -8.63 -7.13
CA GLN A 77 9.33 -9.99 -7.65
C GLN A 77 8.96 -10.08 -9.13
N ALA A 78 7.87 -9.44 -9.54
CA ALA A 78 7.45 -9.41 -10.95
C ALA A 78 8.48 -8.71 -11.85
N ILE A 79 9.05 -7.58 -11.40
CA ILE A 79 10.10 -6.85 -12.11
C ILE A 79 11.39 -7.68 -12.18
N SER A 80 11.81 -8.28 -11.07
CA SER A 80 12.99 -9.14 -11.02
C SER A 80 12.87 -10.35 -11.95
N GLY A 81 11.66 -10.91 -12.08
CA GLY A 81 11.38 -12.05 -12.97
C GLY A 81 11.56 -11.72 -14.47
N ILE A 82 11.33 -10.48 -14.89
CA ILE A 82 11.51 -10.07 -16.30
C ILE A 82 12.95 -9.61 -16.60
N ALA A 83 13.70 -9.16 -15.60
CA ALA A 83 15.08 -8.69 -15.75
C ALA A 83 16.03 -9.78 -16.25
N GLY A 84 15.75 -11.06 -15.95
CA GLY A 84 16.53 -12.21 -16.44
C GLY A 84 16.20 -12.67 -17.86
N THR A 85 15.33 -11.97 -18.59
CA THR A 85 14.90 -12.33 -19.96
C THR A 85 15.30 -11.24 -20.96
N GLU A 86 14.93 -11.38 -22.25
CA GLU A 86 15.05 -10.29 -23.22
C GLU A 86 14.21 -9.09 -22.76
N PHE A 87 14.85 -8.14 -22.09
CA PHE A 87 14.20 -7.03 -21.42
C PHE A 87 13.78 -5.95 -22.44
N SER A 88 12.57 -5.39 -22.26
CA SER A 88 12.08 -4.29 -23.10
C SER A 88 11.16 -3.35 -22.31
N ALA A 89 11.00 -2.13 -22.81
CA ALA A 89 10.08 -1.13 -22.26
C ALA A 89 8.64 -1.65 -22.24
N GLU A 90 8.23 -2.41 -23.26
CA GLU A 90 6.91 -3.01 -23.38
C GLU A 90 6.66 -4.05 -22.27
N LYS A 91 7.64 -4.93 -21.99
CA LYS A 91 7.51 -5.94 -20.92
C LYS A 91 7.39 -5.29 -19.54
N LEU A 92 8.21 -4.27 -19.27
CA LEU A 92 8.14 -3.54 -18.01
C LEU A 92 6.81 -2.77 -17.90
N THR A 93 6.35 -2.17 -18.99
CA THR A 93 5.02 -1.53 -19.07
C THR A 93 3.92 -2.51 -18.73
N ASP A 94 3.96 -3.73 -19.27
CA ASP A 94 2.95 -4.75 -18.99
C ASP A 94 2.94 -5.21 -17.52
N VAL A 95 4.13 -5.31 -16.89
CA VAL A 95 4.24 -5.61 -15.45
C VAL A 95 3.62 -4.49 -14.62
N ILE A 96 4.00 -3.25 -14.88
CA ILE A 96 3.51 -2.08 -14.12
C ILE A 96 2.02 -1.85 -14.38
N PHE A 97 1.55 -2.02 -15.61
CA PHE A 97 0.12 -1.92 -15.94
C PHE A 97 -0.70 -2.95 -15.16
N ARG A 98 -0.27 -4.23 -15.15
CA ARG A 98 -0.95 -5.27 -14.36
C ARG A 98 -0.96 -4.93 -12.87
N PHE A 99 0.11 -4.33 -12.36
CA PHE A 99 0.18 -3.85 -10.98
C PHE A 99 -0.91 -2.80 -10.71
N TYR A 100 -1.00 -1.74 -11.51
CA TYR A 100 -2.07 -0.74 -11.33
C TYR A 100 -3.47 -1.38 -11.40
N LYS A 101 -3.73 -2.25 -12.39
CA LYS A 101 -5.02 -2.97 -12.50
C LYS A 101 -5.34 -3.88 -11.30
N MET A 102 -4.32 -4.52 -10.71
CA MET A 102 -4.47 -5.31 -9.49
C MET A 102 -4.82 -4.40 -8.31
N THR A 103 -4.12 -3.29 -8.19
CA THR A 103 -4.26 -2.38 -7.05
C THR A 103 -5.56 -1.56 -7.06
N GLU A 104 -6.20 -1.32 -8.21
CA GLU A 104 -7.57 -0.77 -8.29
C GLU A 104 -8.57 -1.57 -7.42
N LYS A 105 -8.35 -2.88 -7.29
CA LYS A 105 -9.17 -3.78 -6.48
C LYS A 105 -8.78 -3.77 -5.01
N MET A 106 -7.60 -3.25 -4.68
CA MET A 106 -7.09 -3.19 -3.32
C MET A 106 -7.62 -1.95 -2.60
N LEU A 107 -7.98 -2.16 -1.34
CA LEU A 107 -8.70 -1.15 -0.57
C LEU A 107 -7.77 -0.15 0.11
N VAL A 108 -6.53 -0.57 0.39
CA VAL A 108 -5.46 0.27 0.96
C VAL A 108 -5.21 1.52 0.12
N LEU A 109 -5.18 1.38 -1.21
CA LEU A 109 -4.94 2.49 -2.11
C LEU A 109 -6.13 3.45 -2.17
N ARG A 110 -7.37 2.95 -2.27
CA ARG A 110 -8.55 3.82 -2.17
C ARG A 110 -8.63 4.63 -0.88
N LEU A 111 -8.05 4.14 0.22
CA LEU A 111 -8.04 4.88 1.50
C LEU A 111 -7.01 6.02 1.54
N LEU A 112 -5.91 5.91 0.79
CA LEU A 112 -4.93 6.98 0.62
C LEU A 112 -5.55 8.21 -0.08
N ASP A 113 -6.45 7.97 -1.04
CA ASP A 113 -7.16 9.01 -1.79
C ASP A 113 -8.22 9.76 -0.97
N LEU A 114 -8.98 9.05 -0.14
CA LEU A 114 -10.12 9.61 0.61
C LEU A 114 -9.72 10.54 1.77
N GLY A 115 -8.44 10.92 1.89
CA GLY A 115 -7.90 11.66 3.03
C GLY A 115 -7.98 10.87 4.35
N GLU A 116 -8.32 9.58 4.31
CA GLU A 116 -8.42 8.74 5.50
C GLU A 116 -7.04 8.47 6.11
N VAL A 117 -5.99 8.43 5.28
CA VAL A 117 -4.60 8.38 5.75
C VAL A 117 -4.19 9.71 6.39
N GLU A 118 -4.64 10.86 5.89
CA GLU A 118 -4.40 12.15 6.56
C GLU A 118 -5.02 12.18 7.98
N LEU A 119 -6.20 11.58 8.15
CA LEU A 119 -6.83 11.43 9.47
C LEU A 119 -6.03 10.53 10.41
N LEU A 120 -5.39 9.49 9.89
CA LEU A 120 -4.48 8.65 10.65
C LEU A 120 -3.23 9.45 11.03
N VAL A 121 -2.57 10.07 10.06
CA VAL A 121 -1.34 10.87 10.25
C VAL A 121 -1.52 11.92 11.34
N ARG A 122 -2.65 12.64 11.37
CA ARG A 122 -2.94 13.65 12.42
C ARG A 122 -3.06 13.08 13.83
N LYS A 123 -3.31 11.78 13.98
CA LYS A 123 -3.54 11.08 15.25
C LYS A 123 -2.40 10.15 15.65
N LEU A 124 -1.44 9.93 14.77
CA LEU A 124 -0.30 9.06 14.99
C LEU A 124 0.89 9.86 15.55
N PRO A 125 1.81 9.19 16.26
CA PRO A 125 3.11 9.78 16.59
C PRO A 125 3.84 10.20 15.31
N ARG A 126 4.53 11.36 15.33
CA ARG A 126 5.28 11.85 14.16
C ARG A 126 6.32 10.84 13.66
N GLU A 127 7.06 10.23 14.58
CA GLU A 127 8.07 9.21 14.29
C GLU A 127 7.46 8.04 13.46
N THR A 128 6.28 7.56 13.85
CA THR A 128 5.57 6.49 13.14
C THR A 128 5.19 6.87 11.71
N VAL A 129 4.95 8.15 11.44
CA VAL A 129 4.60 8.64 10.10
C VAL A 129 5.86 8.90 9.27
N GLU A 130 6.87 9.52 9.86
CA GLU A 130 8.12 9.88 9.19
C GLU A 130 8.92 8.67 8.71
N GLU A 131 8.89 7.56 9.47
CA GLU A 131 9.49 6.28 9.07
C GLU A 131 8.91 5.71 7.76
N HIS A 132 7.69 6.09 7.38
CA HIS A 132 6.98 5.49 6.24
C HIS A 132 6.79 6.43 5.05
N LEU A 133 7.02 7.74 5.21
CA LEU A 133 6.96 8.70 4.09
C LEU A 133 8.16 8.58 3.13
N GLN A 134 9.21 7.84 3.49
CA GLN A 134 10.40 7.61 2.66
C GLN A 134 10.29 6.36 1.76
N ASP A 135 9.28 5.50 1.95
CA ASP A 135 9.23 4.16 1.36
C ASP A 135 9.11 4.14 -0.18
N ASP A 136 8.40 5.10 -0.79
CA ASP A 136 8.10 5.04 -2.23
C ASP A 136 9.32 5.30 -3.12
N THR A 137 10.21 6.22 -2.68
CA THR A 137 11.46 6.49 -3.43
C THR A 137 12.40 5.31 -3.29
N ASP A 138 12.56 4.79 -2.07
CA ASP A 138 13.41 3.63 -1.78
C ASP A 138 12.95 2.38 -2.54
N MET A 139 11.63 2.18 -2.66
CA MET A 139 11.04 1.10 -3.45
C MET A 139 11.42 1.20 -4.92
N ILE A 140 11.31 2.39 -5.52
CA ILE A 140 11.65 2.60 -6.94
C ILE A 140 13.16 2.45 -7.16
N GLU A 141 13.99 3.00 -6.27
CA GLU A 141 15.44 2.79 -6.30
C GLU A 141 15.79 1.29 -6.28
N LYS A 142 15.15 0.53 -5.40
CA LYS A 142 15.32 -0.92 -5.30
C LYS A 142 14.90 -1.63 -6.58
N MET A 143 13.78 -1.24 -7.19
CA MET A 143 13.33 -1.82 -8.46
C MET A 143 14.29 -1.48 -9.60
N PHE A 144 14.86 -0.29 -9.61
CA PHE A 144 15.76 0.16 -10.65
C PHE A 144 17.13 -0.51 -10.55
N SER A 145 17.56 -0.89 -9.34
CA SER A 145 18.82 -1.62 -9.12
C SER A 145 18.91 -2.96 -9.85
N VAL A 146 17.77 -3.57 -10.20
CA VAL A 146 17.71 -4.85 -10.93
C VAL A 146 17.39 -4.68 -12.42
N LEU A 147 17.22 -3.44 -12.88
CA LEU A 147 16.86 -3.12 -14.27
C LEU A 147 18.03 -2.45 -15.01
N PRO A 148 18.12 -2.59 -16.34
CA PRO A 148 19.12 -1.88 -17.14
C PRO A 148 18.71 -0.41 -17.33
N VAL A 149 18.80 0.38 -16.27
CA VAL A 149 18.38 1.80 -16.25
C VAL A 149 19.44 2.71 -16.87
N LYS A 150 19.00 3.73 -17.63
CA LYS A 150 19.84 4.79 -18.18
C LYS A 150 20.50 5.61 -17.05
N LYS A 151 21.77 5.97 -17.22
CA LYS A 151 22.59 6.62 -16.17
C LYS A 151 22.11 8.01 -15.73
N GLU A 152 21.31 8.70 -16.54
CA GLU A 152 20.93 10.11 -16.34
C GLU A 152 19.51 10.27 -15.75
N VAL A 153 18.89 9.18 -15.30
CA VAL A 153 17.52 9.20 -14.79
C VAL A 153 17.49 9.77 -13.36
N ASP A 154 16.72 10.84 -13.18
CA ASP A 154 16.39 11.34 -11.84
C ASP A 154 15.26 10.49 -11.24
N ILE A 155 15.61 9.62 -10.30
CA ILE A 155 14.69 8.67 -9.67
C ILE A 155 13.55 9.39 -8.94
N LYS A 156 13.79 10.58 -8.38
CA LYS A 156 12.75 11.35 -7.69
C LYS A 156 11.70 11.86 -8.67
N VAL A 157 12.12 12.27 -9.87
CA VAL A 157 11.20 12.67 -10.95
C VAL A 157 10.36 11.48 -11.41
N ILE A 158 10.98 10.31 -11.58
CA ILE A 158 10.25 9.10 -11.98
C ILE A 158 9.27 8.65 -10.89
N SER A 159 9.68 8.70 -9.63
CA SER A 159 8.81 8.43 -8.48
C SER A 159 7.59 9.35 -8.46
N ALA A 160 7.80 10.67 -8.60
CA ALA A 160 6.72 11.64 -8.69
C ALA A 160 5.80 11.38 -9.89
N ALA A 161 6.34 10.94 -11.04
CA ALA A 161 5.54 10.63 -12.21
C ALA A 161 4.65 9.39 -12.03
N PHE A 162 5.15 8.31 -11.41
CA PHE A 162 4.33 7.15 -11.05
C PHE A 162 3.30 7.49 -9.97
N HIS A 163 3.62 8.38 -9.04
CA HIS A 163 2.66 8.92 -8.08
C HIS A 163 1.55 9.71 -8.79
N ALA A 164 1.88 10.50 -9.82
CA ALA A 164 0.86 11.18 -10.63
C ALA A 164 -0.05 10.20 -11.38
N ILE A 165 0.49 9.10 -11.93
CA ILE A 165 -0.32 8.03 -12.52
C ILE A 165 -1.26 7.42 -11.48
N TYR A 166 -0.78 7.19 -10.26
CA TYR A 166 -1.59 6.67 -9.18
C TYR A 166 -2.81 7.57 -8.89
N TYR A 167 -2.63 8.89 -8.82
CA TYR A 167 -3.77 9.83 -8.71
C TYR A 167 -4.73 9.72 -9.90
N ALA A 168 -4.22 9.58 -11.12
CA ALA A 168 -5.07 9.38 -12.29
C ALA A 168 -5.94 8.12 -12.16
N THR A 169 -5.43 7.04 -11.55
CA THR A 169 -6.21 5.81 -11.35
C THR A 169 -7.41 5.95 -10.43
N LEU A 170 -7.42 7.00 -9.60
CA LEU A 170 -8.49 7.30 -8.65
C LEU A 170 -9.62 8.10 -9.32
N HIS A 171 -9.35 8.72 -10.46
CA HIS A 171 -10.27 9.56 -11.24
C HIS A 171 -10.65 8.94 -12.58
N LYS A 172 -10.82 7.61 -12.61
CA LYS A 172 -11.13 6.86 -13.84
C LYS A 172 -12.41 7.37 -14.53
N ALA A 173 -13.44 7.72 -13.77
CA ALA A 173 -14.72 8.19 -14.32
C ALA A 173 -14.56 9.54 -15.03
N GLU A 174 -13.73 10.43 -14.47
CA GLU A 174 -13.43 11.75 -15.02
C GLU A 174 -12.52 11.70 -16.24
N ILE A 175 -11.61 10.73 -16.31
CA ILE A 175 -10.72 10.50 -17.45
C ILE A 175 -11.48 9.88 -18.64
N GLY A 176 -12.50 9.08 -18.36
CA GLY A 176 -13.31 8.38 -19.35
C GLY A 176 -13.06 6.87 -19.32
N GLU A 177 -14.06 6.11 -18.91
CA GLU A 177 -13.90 4.67 -18.63
C GLU A 177 -13.50 3.83 -19.85
N GLU A 178 -13.95 4.24 -21.05
CA GLU A 178 -13.72 3.50 -22.29
C GLU A 178 -12.25 3.58 -22.75
N GLN A 179 -11.60 4.73 -22.59
CA GLN A 179 -10.21 4.95 -23.03
C GLN A 179 -9.18 4.85 -21.89
N TYR A 180 -9.64 4.64 -20.65
CA TYR A 180 -8.80 4.72 -19.47
C TYR A 180 -7.66 3.70 -19.46
N ASP A 181 -7.92 2.45 -19.86
CA ASP A 181 -6.89 1.40 -19.84
C ASP A 181 -5.79 1.69 -20.88
N GLU A 182 -6.16 2.17 -22.07
CA GLU A 182 -5.22 2.63 -23.10
C GLU A 182 -4.42 3.85 -22.65
N ALA A 183 -5.08 4.83 -22.03
CA ALA A 183 -4.44 6.04 -21.50
C ALA A 183 -3.43 5.70 -20.40
N LEU A 184 -3.80 4.84 -19.45
CA LEU A 184 -2.93 4.36 -18.39
C LEU A 184 -1.70 3.65 -18.97
N ARG A 185 -1.90 2.76 -19.95
CA ARG A 185 -0.78 2.05 -20.59
C ARG A 185 0.15 3.00 -21.34
N ALA A 186 -0.40 4.00 -22.03
CA ALA A 186 0.40 5.02 -22.72
C ALA A 186 1.23 5.87 -21.76
N LEU A 187 0.65 6.28 -20.62
CA LEU A 187 1.36 7.03 -19.57
C LEU A 187 2.52 6.20 -18.98
N ILE A 188 2.25 4.94 -18.62
CA ILE A 188 3.26 4.03 -18.08
C ILE A 188 4.39 3.84 -19.11
N TYR A 189 4.04 3.54 -20.36
CA TYR A 189 5.04 3.35 -21.42
C TYR A 189 5.91 4.58 -21.59
N GLY A 190 5.31 5.78 -21.63
CA GLY A 190 6.04 7.04 -21.75
C GLY A 190 7.05 7.28 -20.63
N ILE A 191 6.74 6.91 -19.38
CA ILE A 191 7.70 6.97 -18.27
C ILE A 191 8.78 5.89 -18.46
N VAL A 192 8.38 4.64 -18.69
CA VAL A 192 9.29 3.51 -18.80
C VAL A 192 10.32 3.70 -19.92
N SER A 193 9.91 4.19 -21.09
CA SER A 193 10.81 4.47 -22.21
C SER A 193 11.86 5.56 -21.92
N GLN A 194 11.65 6.41 -20.93
CA GLN A 194 12.66 7.37 -20.47
C GLN A 194 13.67 6.72 -19.53
N VAL A 195 13.26 5.68 -18.80
CA VAL A 195 14.08 4.98 -17.80
C VAL A 195 15.01 3.97 -18.44
N VAL A 196 14.52 3.17 -19.40
CA VAL A 196 15.28 2.08 -20.03
C VAL A 196 15.57 2.30 -21.49
#